data_AF-A0A7J9GHE4-F1
#
_entry.id   AF-A0A7J9GHE4-F1
#
_cell.length_a   1.000
_cell.length_b   1.000
_cell.length_c   1.000
_cell.angle_alpha   90.00
_cell.angle_beta   90.00
_cell.angle_gamma   90.00
#
_symmetry.space_group_name_H-M   'P 1'
#
loop_
_entity.id
_entity.type
_entity.pdbx_description
1 polymer ?
#
loop_
_entity_poly.entity_id
_entity_poly.type
_entity_poly.pdbx_seq_one_letter_code
_entity_poly.pdbx_strand_id
1 'polypeptide(L)'
;MTSPGFVYEPYALREPIPFWKRYFTRTGWRQTKEDIKSELKSAYAIAKLRKTGYSKQKFYKEAVELYKEISTLIANGDKTSLRKAVTENMFSALKNEIKQRESIWSKVYWELVEPIVKIRTLRARLIGVDKNDLNKAFIQLTLEFLTKEKFEAYDSKGAVVAGDKTKEVLVRSIWVFEKSLFHSGAHWRLCGRIKV
;
A
#
# COMPACT_ATOMS: atom_id res chain seq x y z
N MET A 1 8.97 6.41 -15.91
CA MET A 1 7.87 7.18 -15.29
C MET A 1 8.30 7.57 -13.89
N THR A 2 8.81 8.80 -13.72
CA THR A 2 9.28 9.28 -12.41
C THR A 2 8.09 9.52 -11.49
N SER A 3 8.06 8.89 -10.32
CA SER A 3 7.04 9.14 -9.30
C SER A 3 7.27 10.47 -8.57
N PRO A 4 6.24 11.06 -7.94
CA PRO A 4 6.42 12.17 -7.00
C PRO A 4 7.32 11.83 -5.80
N GLY A 5 7.49 10.54 -5.48
CA GLY A 5 8.43 10.07 -4.47
C GLY A 5 7.95 10.15 -3.02
N PHE A 6 6.68 10.47 -2.75
CA PHE A 6 6.13 10.49 -1.39
C PHE A 6 4.65 10.09 -1.35
N VAL A 7 4.18 9.67 -0.18
CA VAL A 7 2.75 9.40 0.07
C VAL A 7 2.05 10.70 0.46
N TYR A 8 1.08 11.15 -0.34
CA TYR A 8 0.34 12.37 -0.06
C TYR A 8 -0.75 12.13 0.98
N GLU A 9 -0.73 12.91 2.07
CA GLU A 9 -1.64 12.77 3.22
C GLU A 9 -1.78 11.30 3.68
N PRO A 10 -0.72 10.71 4.27
CA PRO A 10 -0.73 9.30 4.66
C PRO A 10 -1.92 8.99 5.57
N TYR A 11 -2.47 7.79 5.38
CA TYR A 11 -3.55 7.33 6.23
C TYR A 11 -3.03 7.09 7.65
N ALA A 12 -3.67 7.70 8.64
CA ALA A 12 -3.42 7.43 10.04
C ALA A 12 -4.68 6.79 10.63
N LEU A 13 -4.50 5.74 11.43
CA LEU A 13 -5.59 5.19 12.23
C LEU A 13 -5.98 6.26 13.25
N ARG A 14 -7.20 6.79 13.10
CA ARG A 14 -7.78 7.74 14.05
C ARG A 14 -8.65 6.98 15.03
N GLU A 15 -8.54 7.33 16.31
CA GLU A 15 -9.45 6.82 17.32
C GLU A 15 -10.89 7.30 17.04
N PRO A 16 -11.88 6.42 17.21
CA PRO A 16 -13.27 6.80 17.04
C PRO A 16 -13.65 7.83 18.12
N ILE A 17 -14.23 8.94 17.68
CA ILE A 17 -14.71 9.98 18.61
C ILE A 17 -16.10 9.58 19.10
N PRO A 18 -16.36 9.59 20.42
CA PRO A 18 -17.71 9.43 20.95
C PRO A 18 -18.67 10.50 20.39
N PHE A 19 -19.93 10.12 20.17
CA PHE A 19 -20.96 11.02 19.64
C PHE A 19 -21.00 12.37 20.38
N TRP A 20 -21.05 12.35 21.71
CA TRP A 20 -21.10 13.58 22.53
C TRP A 20 -19.90 14.49 22.29
N LYS A 21 -18.69 13.94 22.21
CA LYS A 21 -17.48 14.73 21.94
C LYS A 21 -17.51 15.31 20.52
N ARG A 22 -18.09 14.60 19.56
CA ARG A 22 -18.20 15.06 18.17
C ARG A 22 -19.08 16.31 18.04
N TYR A 23 -20.22 16.33 18.74
CA TYR A 23 -21.23 17.38 18.63
C TYR A 23 -21.09 18.51 19.66
N PHE A 24 -20.52 18.25 20.83
CA PHE A 24 -20.53 19.23 21.94
C PHE A 24 -19.17 19.83 22.28
N THR A 25 -18.07 19.43 21.63
CA THR A 25 -16.75 20.05 21.85
C THR A 25 -16.19 20.69 20.59
N ARG A 26 -15.51 21.85 20.76
CA ARG A 26 -14.81 22.54 19.66
C ARG A 26 -13.78 21.64 18.96
N THR A 27 -13.13 20.75 19.69
CA THR A 27 -12.18 19.77 19.16
C THR A 27 -12.87 18.74 18.28
N GLY A 28 -14.03 18.22 18.69
CA GLY A 28 -14.83 17.29 17.89
C GLY A 28 -15.31 17.89 16.57
N TRP A 29 -15.73 19.17 16.59
CA TRP A 29 -16.13 19.89 15.36
C TRP A 29 -14.98 20.05 14.37
N ARG A 30 -13.79 20.45 14.86
CA ARG A 30 -12.59 20.56 14.02
C ARG A 30 -12.25 19.22 13.37
N GLN A 31 -12.23 18.14 14.14
CA GLN A 31 -11.92 16.81 13.63
C GLN A 31 -12.97 16.31 12.63
N THR A 32 -14.26 16.56 12.89
CA THR A 32 -15.35 16.19 11.97
C THR A 32 -15.26 16.93 10.65
N LYS A 33 -14.94 18.23 10.69
CA LYS A 33 -14.71 19.03 9.47
C LYS A 33 -13.55 18.46 8.65
N GLU A 34 -12.47 18.03 9.30
CA GLU A 34 -11.35 17.39 8.63
C GLU A 34 -11.71 16.03 8.04
N ASP A 35 -12.47 15.20 8.76
CA ASP A 35 -12.93 13.89 8.30
C ASP A 35 -13.76 14.05 7.01
N ILE A 36 -14.76 14.93 7.03
CA ILE A 36 -15.60 15.24 5.85
C ILE A 36 -14.75 15.76 4.69
N LYS A 37 -13.84 16.70 4.95
CA LYS A 37 -12.93 17.23 3.92
C LYS A 37 -12.08 16.12 3.30
N SER A 38 -11.56 15.21 4.13
CA SER A 38 -10.75 14.08 3.69
C SER A 38 -11.56 13.07 2.85
N GLU A 39 -12.80 12.80 3.24
CA GLU A 39 -13.71 11.92 2.50
C GLU A 39 -14.10 12.53 1.14
N LEU A 40 -14.40 13.82 1.10
CA LEU A 40 -14.67 14.54 -0.15
C LEU A 40 -13.49 14.48 -1.12
N LYS A 41 -12.25 14.67 -0.62
CA LYS A 41 -11.04 14.49 -1.43
C LYS A 41 -10.92 13.06 -1.98
N SER A 42 -11.20 12.06 -1.16
CA SER A 42 -11.19 10.65 -1.60
C SER A 42 -12.24 10.38 -2.67
N ALA A 43 -13.47 10.87 -2.46
CA ALA A 43 -14.58 10.70 -3.40
C ALA A 43 -14.27 11.37 -4.75
N TYR A 44 -13.71 12.58 -4.72
CA TYR A 44 -13.27 13.29 -5.92
C TYR A 44 -12.17 12.52 -6.68
N ALA A 45 -11.16 12.01 -5.97
CA ALA A 45 -10.09 11.22 -6.57
C ALA A 45 -10.64 9.94 -7.23
N ILE A 46 -11.55 9.22 -6.56
CA ILE A 46 -12.21 8.03 -7.13
C ILE A 46 -13.08 8.39 -8.33
N ALA A 47 -13.83 9.50 -8.27
CA ALA A 47 -14.66 9.94 -9.40
C ALA A 47 -13.80 10.26 -10.62
N LYS A 48 -12.66 10.92 -10.43
CA LYS A 48 -11.70 11.18 -11.52
C LYS A 48 -11.09 9.89 -12.07
N LEU A 49 -10.76 8.94 -11.21
CA LEU A 49 -10.24 7.64 -11.60
C LEU A 49 -11.26 6.81 -12.38
N ARG A 50 -12.54 6.88 -12.03
CA ARG A 50 -13.62 6.19 -12.77
C ARG A 50 -13.75 6.70 -14.20
N LYS A 51 -13.50 8.00 -14.45
CA LYS A 51 -13.49 8.56 -15.82
C LYS A 51 -12.42 7.93 -16.71
N THR A 52 -11.35 7.37 -16.14
CA THR A 52 -10.28 6.69 -16.89
C THR A 52 -10.52 5.17 -17.03
N GLY A 53 -11.73 4.67 -16.75
CA GLY A 53 -12.08 3.25 -16.91
C GLY A 53 -11.83 2.35 -15.69
N TYR A 54 -11.61 2.93 -14.51
CA TYR A 54 -11.38 2.16 -13.28
C TYR A 54 -12.63 1.41 -12.79
N SER A 55 -12.43 0.14 -12.46
CA SER A 55 -13.38 -0.67 -11.69
C SER A 55 -12.72 -1.19 -10.42
N LYS A 56 -13.43 -1.04 -9.30
CA LYS A 56 -12.96 -1.47 -7.97
C LYS A 56 -12.62 -2.96 -7.93
N GLN A 57 -13.46 -3.81 -8.52
CA GLN A 57 -13.27 -5.26 -8.52
C GLN A 57 -12.05 -5.68 -9.34
N LYS A 58 -11.88 -5.10 -10.54
CA LYS A 58 -10.71 -5.36 -11.40
C LYS A 58 -9.43 -4.94 -10.69
N PHE A 59 -9.43 -3.76 -10.09
CA PHE A 59 -8.28 -3.27 -9.34
C PHE A 59 -7.98 -4.10 -8.10
N TYR A 60 -8.99 -4.65 -7.41
CA TYR A 60 -8.72 -5.50 -6.25
C TYR A 60 -8.00 -6.79 -6.65
N LYS A 61 -8.34 -7.39 -7.80
CA LYS A 61 -7.61 -8.55 -8.33
C LYS A 61 -6.16 -8.17 -8.67
N GLU A 62 -5.98 -7.08 -9.42
CA GLU A 62 -4.64 -6.56 -9.78
C GLU A 62 -3.79 -6.22 -8.55
N ALA A 63 -4.39 -5.60 -7.52
CA ALA A 63 -3.68 -5.23 -6.31
C ALA A 63 -3.23 -6.46 -5.48
N VAL A 64 -4.00 -7.54 -5.52
CA VAL A 64 -3.66 -8.82 -4.88
C VAL A 64 -2.53 -9.52 -5.62
N GLU A 65 -2.58 -9.53 -6.95
CA GLU A 65 -1.50 -10.05 -7.79
C GLU A 65 -0.19 -9.27 -7.54
N LEU A 66 -0.25 -7.93 -7.54
CA LEU A 66 0.90 -7.08 -7.20
C LEU A 66 1.41 -7.31 -5.76
N TYR A 67 0.51 -7.50 -4.80
CA TYR A 67 0.88 -7.81 -3.41
C TYR A 67 1.67 -9.12 -3.34
N LYS A 68 1.16 -10.17 -4.02
CA LYS A 68 1.80 -11.49 -4.08
C LYS A 68 3.14 -11.43 -4.79
N GLU A 69 3.21 -10.76 -5.94
CA GLU A 69 4.42 -10.60 -6.73
C GLU A 69 5.49 -9.87 -5.90
N ILE A 70 5.18 -8.70 -5.37
CA ILE A 70 6.13 -7.87 -4.62
C ILE A 70 6.62 -8.60 -3.37
N SER A 71 5.73 -9.24 -2.61
CA SER A 71 6.11 -9.97 -1.41
C SER A 71 7.01 -11.17 -1.71
N THR A 72 6.75 -11.88 -2.81
CA THR A 72 7.62 -12.97 -3.31
C THR A 72 8.99 -12.42 -3.73
N LEU A 73 9.04 -11.28 -4.43
CA LEU A 73 10.29 -10.63 -4.83
C LEU A 73 11.11 -10.16 -3.62
N ILE A 74 10.45 -9.66 -2.57
CA ILE A 74 11.09 -9.28 -1.30
C ILE A 74 11.65 -10.51 -0.57
N ALA A 75 10.91 -11.62 -0.54
CA ALA A 75 11.35 -12.88 0.07
C ALA A 75 12.57 -13.47 -0.66
N ASN A 76 12.53 -13.49 -2.00
CA ASN A 76 13.61 -13.97 -2.85
C ASN A 76 14.83 -13.01 -2.91
N GLY A 77 14.63 -11.72 -2.64
CA GLY A 77 15.69 -10.71 -2.73
C GLY A 77 16.00 -10.24 -4.16
N ASP A 78 15.13 -10.51 -5.14
CA ASP A 78 15.33 -10.06 -6.52
C ASP A 78 15.08 -8.56 -6.67
N LYS A 79 16.17 -7.80 -6.54
CA LYS A 79 16.22 -6.34 -6.64
C LYS A 79 15.93 -5.84 -8.07
N THR A 80 16.12 -6.66 -9.11
CA THR A 80 16.00 -6.21 -10.50
C THR A 80 14.55 -6.14 -10.94
N SER A 81 13.78 -7.21 -10.71
CA SER A 81 12.34 -7.27 -11.00
C SER A 81 11.56 -6.34 -10.07
N LEU A 82 11.96 -6.26 -8.80
CA LEU A 82 11.31 -5.40 -7.81
C LEU A 82 11.28 -3.93 -8.24
N ARG A 83 12.34 -3.44 -8.90
CA ARG A 83 12.43 -2.05 -9.38
C ARG A 83 11.31 -1.66 -10.36
N LYS A 84 10.74 -2.62 -11.09
CA LYS A 84 9.65 -2.36 -12.07
C LYS A 84 8.27 -2.28 -11.40
N ALA A 85 8.09 -3.02 -10.31
CA ALA A 85 6.82 -3.13 -9.58
C ALA A 85 6.60 -2.01 -8.54
N VAL A 86 7.66 -1.32 -8.13
CA VAL A 86 7.61 -0.30 -7.07
C VAL A 86 8.10 1.08 -7.57
N THR A 87 7.80 2.14 -6.83
CA THR A 87 8.32 3.49 -7.11
C THR A 87 9.78 3.63 -6.69
N GLU A 88 10.47 4.64 -7.21
CA GLU A 88 11.91 4.82 -6.98
C GLU A 88 12.27 4.99 -5.49
N ASN A 89 11.45 5.74 -4.74
CA ASN A 89 11.66 5.91 -3.31
C ASN A 89 11.38 4.61 -2.53
N MET A 90 10.26 3.93 -2.83
CA MET A 90 9.94 2.65 -2.18
C MET A 90 10.98 1.58 -2.48
N PHE A 91 11.52 1.54 -3.70
CA PHE A 91 12.59 0.65 -4.08
C PHE A 91 13.82 0.83 -3.18
N SER A 92 14.19 2.08 -2.91
CA SER A 92 15.35 2.40 -2.08
C SER A 92 15.14 1.94 -0.63
N ALA A 93 13.93 2.13 -0.09
CA ALA A 93 13.55 1.61 1.23
C ALA A 93 13.58 0.08 1.29
N LEU A 94 12.91 -0.61 0.35
CA LEU A 94 12.87 -2.07 0.29
C LEU A 94 14.26 -2.68 0.08
N LYS A 95 15.09 -2.06 -0.74
CA LYS A 95 16.48 -2.51 -0.96
C LYS A 95 17.28 -2.50 0.33
N ASN A 96 17.11 -1.47 1.17
CA ASN A 96 17.78 -1.40 2.46
C ASN A 96 17.24 -2.44 3.45
N GLU A 97 15.93 -2.64 3.49
CA GLU A 97 15.32 -3.70 4.32
C GLU A 97 15.78 -5.10 3.91
N ILE A 98 15.83 -5.38 2.60
CA ILE A 98 16.33 -6.66 2.09
C ILE A 98 17.79 -6.87 2.51
N LYS A 99 18.65 -5.84 2.40
CA LYS A 99 20.05 -5.93 2.84
C LYS A 99 20.18 -6.19 4.35
N GLN A 100 19.39 -5.49 5.16
CA GLN A 100 19.39 -5.71 6.62
C GLN A 100 18.91 -7.13 6.94
N ARG A 101 17.87 -7.61 6.26
CA ARG A 101 17.36 -8.96 6.39
C ARG A 101 18.41 -10.01 5.98
N GLU A 102 19.06 -9.85 4.83
CA GLU A 102 20.10 -10.75 4.31
C GLU A 102 21.27 -10.92 5.30
N SER A 103 21.53 -9.93 6.17
CA SER A 103 22.56 -10.04 7.21
C SER A 103 22.19 -10.96 8.38
N ILE A 104 20.88 -11.21 8.60
CA ILE A 104 20.36 -12.01 9.70
C ILE A 104 19.83 -13.37 9.19
N TRP A 105 19.12 -13.36 8.06
CA TRP A 105 18.49 -14.53 7.45
C TRP A 105 19.00 -14.71 6.03
N SER A 106 19.57 -15.87 5.74
CA SER A 106 20.09 -16.21 4.41
C SER A 106 18.96 -16.47 3.41
N LYS A 107 17.88 -17.12 3.87
CA LYS A 107 16.75 -17.52 3.04
C LYS A 107 15.45 -17.26 3.80
N VAL A 108 14.43 -16.86 3.06
CA VAL A 108 13.07 -16.68 3.58
C VAL A 108 12.11 -17.42 2.69
N TYR A 109 11.27 -18.24 3.31
CA TYR A 109 10.08 -18.79 2.71
C TYR A 109 8.90 -17.90 3.06
N TRP A 110 8.16 -17.49 2.04
CA TRP A 110 6.93 -16.72 2.20
C TRP A 110 5.88 -17.28 1.24
N GLU A 111 4.68 -17.50 1.75
CA GLU A 111 3.54 -17.95 0.95
C GLU A 111 2.28 -17.20 1.40
N LEU A 112 1.54 -16.68 0.41
CA LEU A 112 0.20 -16.13 0.63
C LEU A 112 -0.82 -17.26 0.55
N VAL A 113 -1.62 -17.43 1.61
CA VAL A 113 -2.73 -18.38 1.62
C VAL A 113 -3.96 -17.70 1.03
N GLU A 114 -4.45 -18.24 -0.09
CA GLU A 114 -5.68 -17.77 -0.75
C GLU A 114 -6.89 -18.59 -0.27
N PRO A 115 -8.09 -17.98 -0.15
CA PRO A 115 -8.45 -16.61 -0.48
C PRO A 115 -8.10 -15.58 0.61
N ILE A 116 -7.95 -14.32 0.21
CA ILE A 116 -7.70 -13.21 1.14
C ILE A 116 -8.94 -12.96 1.99
N VAL A 117 -8.73 -12.78 3.30
CA VAL A 117 -9.80 -12.57 4.28
C VAL A 117 -10.55 -11.28 4.02
N LYS A 118 -9.83 -10.17 3.81
CA LYS A 118 -10.43 -8.86 3.54
C LYS A 118 -9.50 -7.94 2.77
N ILE A 119 -10.06 -7.21 1.82
CA ILE A 119 -9.42 -6.08 1.16
C ILE A 119 -10.35 -4.87 1.22
N ARG A 120 -9.85 -3.72 1.66
CA ARG A 120 -10.62 -2.47 1.67
C ARG A 120 -9.81 -1.28 1.22
N THR A 121 -10.45 -0.37 0.49
CA THR A 121 -9.88 0.94 0.19
C THR A 121 -10.12 1.87 1.36
N LEU A 122 -9.03 2.32 1.98
CA LEU A 122 -9.06 3.26 3.09
C LEU A 122 -9.13 4.71 2.60
N ARG A 123 -8.35 5.02 1.56
CA ARG A 123 -8.16 6.40 1.10
C ARG A 123 -7.79 6.45 -0.36
N ALA A 124 -8.23 7.50 -1.04
CA ALA A 124 -7.77 7.86 -2.37
C ALA A 124 -7.27 9.31 -2.37
N ARG A 125 -6.18 9.57 -3.07
CA ARG A 125 -5.58 10.91 -3.19
C ARG A 125 -5.13 11.18 -4.60
N LEU A 126 -5.36 12.41 -5.04
CA LEU A 126 -4.90 12.91 -6.32
C LEU A 126 -3.76 13.91 -6.05
N ILE A 127 -2.66 13.75 -6.77
CA ILE A 127 -1.49 14.62 -6.70
C ILE A 127 -1.35 15.28 -8.08
N GLY A 128 -1.63 16.57 -8.17
CA GLY A 128 -1.33 17.36 -9.36
C GLY A 128 0.17 17.65 -9.42
N VAL A 129 0.81 17.36 -10.56
CA VAL A 129 2.21 17.71 -10.81
C VAL A 129 2.32 19.16 -11.23
N ASP A 130 1.37 19.59 -12.06
CA ASP A 130 1.26 20.95 -12.57
C ASP A 130 0.05 21.63 -11.91
N LYS A 131 0.21 22.90 -11.52
CA LYS A 131 -0.89 23.72 -10.99
C LYS A 131 -1.85 24.14 -12.10
N ASN A 132 -1.35 24.26 -13.33
CA ASN A 132 -2.10 24.76 -14.48
C ASN A 132 -2.79 23.63 -15.25
N ASP A 133 -2.27 22.40 -15.19
CA ASP A 133 -2.84 21.24 -15.87
C ASP A 133 -3.29 20.16 -14.87
N LEU A 134 -4.60 20.14 -14.62
CA LEU A 134 -5.22 19.16 -13.74
C LEU A 134 -5.15 17.73 -14.31
N ASN A 135 -4.89 17.53 -15.60
CA ASN A 135 -4.79 16.20 -16.20
C ASN A 135 -3.44 15.53 -15.90
N LYS A 136 -2.39 16.33 -15.66
CA LYS A 136 -1.08 15.84 -15.18
C LYS A 136 -1.13 15.54 -13.70
N ALA A 137 -1.80 14.44 -13.37
CA ALA A 137 -1.96 13.99 -12.00
C ALA A 137 -1.53 12.53 -11.81
N PHE A 138 -0.99 12.26 -10.64
CA PHE A 138 -0.85 10.92 -10.08
C PHE A 138 -2.03 10.64 -9.16
N ILE A 139 -2.44 9.38 -9.10
CA ILE A 139 -3.40 8.91 -8.11
C ILE A 139 -2.73 7.92 -7.17
N GLN A 140 -3.04 8.06 -5.88
CA GLN A 140 -2.62 7.14 -4.84
C GLN A 140 -3.85 6.51 -4.20
N LEU A 141 -3.85 5.18 -4.10
CA LEU A 141 -4.87 4.39 -3.44
C LEU A 141 -4.25 3.68 -2.24
N THR A 142 -4.74 3.98 -1.04
CA THR A 142 -4.37 3.28 0.18
C THR A 142 -5.35 2.13 0.39
N LEU A 143 -4.82 0.92 0.36
CA LEU A 143 -5.55 -0.32 0.61
C LEU A 143 -5.11 -0.93 1.93
N GLU A 144 -6.07 -1.49 2.66
CA GLU A 144 -5.79 -2.44 3.72
C GLU A 144 -6.03 -3.86 3.21
N PHE A 145 -5.05 -4.72 3.48
CA PHE A 145 -5.08 -6.14 3.28
C PHE A 145 -5.15 -6.82 4.65
N LEU A 146 -6.06 -7.77 4.78
CA LEU A 146 -6.09 -8.75 5.84
C LEU A 146 -5.86 -10.11 5.19
N THR A 147 -4.64 -10.61 5.29
CA THR A 147 -4.15 -11.80 4.60
C THR A 147 -3.83 -12.89 5.62
N LYS A 148 -3.85 -14.13 5.15
CA LYS A 148 -3.25 -15.25 5.86
C LYS A 148 -1.94 -15.57 5.17
N GLU A 149 -0.86 -15.60 5.92
CA GLU A 149 0.48 -15.78 5.38
C GLU A 149 1.22 -16.86 6.16
N LYS A 150 2.07 -17.60 5.46
CA LYS A 150 3.03 -18.53 6.05
C LYS A 150 4.42 -17.93 5.85
N PHE A 151 5.24 -18.01 6.88
CA PHE A 151 6.56 -17.40 6.89
C PHE A 151 7.52 -18.28 7.67
N GLU A 152 8.68 -18.56 7.09
CA GLU A 152 9.79 -19.25 7.75
C GLU A 152 11.12 -18.66 7.27
N ALA A 153 12.00 -18.31 8.20
CA ALA A 153 13.30 -17.73 7.94
C ALA A 153 14.41 -18.68 8.36
N TYR A 154 15.45 -18.77 7.54
CA TYR A 154 16.58 -19.68 7.72
C TYR A 154 17.90 -18.91 7.85
N ASP A 155 18.81 -19.45 8.68
CA ASP A 155 20.20 -19.02 8.73
C ASP A 155 20.99 -19.62 7.54
N SER A 156 22.21 -19.13 7.32
CA SER A 156 23.23 -19.65 6.40
C SER A 156 23.42 -21.17 6.48
N LYS A 157 23.23 -21.79 7.65
CA LYS A 157 23.32 -23.24 7.88
C LYS A 157 22.04 -24.02 7.54
N GLY A 158 20.98 -23.33 7.12
CA GLY A 158 19.66 -23.92 6.83
C GLY A 158 18.80 -24.20 8.08
N ALA A 159 19.24 -23.81 9.27
CA ALA A 159 18.45 -23.90 10.49
C ALA A 159 17.34 -22.84 10.49
N VAL A 160 16.17 -23.20 11.02
CA VAL A 160 15.04 -22.27 11.17
C VAL A 160 15.36 -21.29 12.31
N VAL A 161 15.31 -20.00 12.00
CA VAL A 161 15.57 -18.90 12.94
C VAL A 161 14.26 -18.30 13.45
N ALA A 162 13.26 -18.18 12.57
CA ALA A 162 11.98 -17.58 12.90
C ALA A 162 10.86 -18.10 12.01
N GLY A 163 9.64 -18.12 12.54
CA GLY A 163 8.45 -18.52 11.81
C GLY A 163 8.22 -20.03 11.77
N ASP A 164 7.20 -20.42 11.03
CA ASP A 164 6.76 -21.79 10.82
C ASP A 164 6.04 -21.86 9.48
N LYS A 165 6.55 -22.67 8.56
CA LYS A 165 5.97 -22.85 7.22
C LYS A 165 4.58 -23.48 7.22
N THR A 166 4.20 -24.18 8.29
CA THR A 166 2.91 -24.89 8.38
C THR A 166 1.82 -24.02 8.99
N LYS A 167 2.20 -23.04 9.80
CA LYS A 167 1.27 -22.20 10.54
C LYS A 167 0.82 -20.99 9.72
N GLU A 168 -0.50 -20.83 9.61
CA GLU A 168 -1.10 -19.63 9.04
C GLU A 168 -1.12 -18.50 10.08
N VAL A 169 -0.58 -17.34 9.70
CA VAL A 169 -0.61 -16.12 10.51
C VAL A 169 -1.49 -15.09 9.83
N LEU A 170 -2.39 -14.47 10.59
CA LEU A 170 -3.21 -13.36 10.10
C LEU A 170 -2.40 -12.07 10.12
N VAL A 171 -2.15 -11.48 8.95
CA VAL A 171 -1.36 -10.26 8.79
C VAL A 171 -2.24 -9.13 8.31
N ARG A 172 -2.15 -7.98 8.98
CA ARG A 172 -2.81 -6.74 8.58
C ARG A 172 -1.78 -5.79 7.97
N SER A 173 -1.94 -5.50 6.69
CA SER A 173 -0.99 -4.70 5.92
C SER A 173 -1.70 -3.50 5.27
N ILE A 174 -1.12 -2.30 5.40
CA ILE A 174 -1.63 -1.10 4.70
C ILE A 174 -0.65 -0.69 3.61
N TRP A 175 -1.05 -0.81 2.35
CA TRP A 175 -0.23 -0.54 1.18
C TRP A 175 -0.80 0.64 0.38
N VAL A 176 0.08 1.46 -0.16
CA VAL A 176 -0.26 2.61 -0.99
C VAL A 176 0.21 2.34 -2.39
N PHE A 177 -0.73 2.18 -3.32
CA PHE A 177 -0.45 2.02 -4.74
C PHE A 177 -0.56 3.36 -5.45
N GLU A 178 0.30 3.58 -6.44
CA GLU A 178 0.32 4.79 -7.25
C GLU A 178 0.20 4.45 -8.74
N LYS A 179 -0.53 5.29 -9.46
CA LYS A 179 -0.62 5.24 -10.91
C LYS A 179 -0.61 6.66 -11.50
N SER A 180 0.09 6.82 -12.62
CA SER A 180 0.05 8.05 -13.42
C SER A 180 -1.21 8.07 -14.28
N LEU A 181 -1.91 9.21 -14.36
CA LEU A 181 -3.09 9.36 -15.21
C LEU A 181 -2.79 9.91 -16.61
N PHE A 182 -1.58 10.42 -16.85
CA PHE A 182 -1.21 11.12 -18.09
C PHE A 182 -0.16 10.40 -18.93
N HIS A 183 0.45 9.35 -18.40
CA HIS A 183 1.40 8.52 -19.15
C HIS A 183 0.66 7.37 -19.82
N SER A 184 0.86 7.18 -21.13
CA SER A 184 0.34 6.01 -21.85
C SER A 184 1.00 4.73 -21.31
N GLY A 185 0.20 3.66 -21.16
CA GLY A 185 0.69 2.38 -20.62
C GLY A 185 1.05 2.40 -19.13
N ALA A 186 0.61 3.40 -18.35
CA ALA A 186 0.87 3.43 -16.92
C ALA A 186 0.20 2.25 -16.19
N HIS A 187 1.01 1.51 -15.43
CA HIS A 187 0.56 0.45 -14.52
C HIS A 187 0.57 0.92 -13.06
N TRP A 188 -0.08 0.16 -12.18
CA TRP A 188 -0.02 0.41 -10.74
C TRP A 188 1.31 -0.04 -10.18
N ARG A 189 1.89 0.77 -9.29
CA ARG A 189 3.15 0.48 -8.59
C ARG A 189 2.99 0.70 -7.10
N LEU A 190 3.73 -0.06 -6.29
CA LEU A 190 3.77 0.18 -4.85
C LEU A 190 4.56 1.47 -4.54
N CYS A 191 3.90 2.42 -3.91
CA CYS A 191 4.47 3.71 -3.54
C CYS A 191 4.88 3.78 -2.06
N GLY A 192 4.16 3.10 -1.18
CA GLY A 192 4.46 3.12 0.24
C GLY A 192 3.80 1.99 1.02
N ARG A 193 4.35 1.68 2.19
CA ARG A 193 3.70 0.84 3.20
C ARG A 193 3.55 1.65 4.48
N ILE A 194 2.35 1.62 5.05
CA ILE A 194 2.05 2.30 6.30
C ILE A 194 2.20 1.26 7.41
N LYS A 195 3.10 1.52 8.35
CA LYS A 195 3.26 0.69 9.56
C LYS A 195 2.00 0.84 10.40
N VAL A 196 1.43 -0.30 10.77
CA VAL A 196 0.26 -0.41 11.67
C VAL A 196 0.76 -0.71 13.07
#